data_AF-A0A5N5SJB8-F1
#
_entry.id   AF-A0A5N5SJB8-F1
#
_cell.length_a   1.000
_cell.length_b   1.000
_cell.length_c   1.000
_cell.angle_alpha   90.00
_cell.angle_beta   90.00
_cell.angle_gamma   90.00
#
_symmetry.space_group_name_H-M   'P 1'
#
loop_
_entity.id
_entity.type
_entity.pdbx_description
1 polymer ?
#
loop_
_entity_poly.entity_id
_entity_poly.type
_entity_poly.pdbx_seq_one_letter_code
_entity_poly.pdbx_strand_id
1 'polypeptide(L)'
;ANRWCARGVELLASQQIERYQTPEVAEESLKELEEFLSSSSEFNSGTAREMKTIFEDVTSPETKALVHQVLKRLEDVTLMCEKRKCSLKKISSRLPRPVHAVTPEPAVPLPYAITNSPIVFRRSRSTS
;
A
#
# COMPACT_ATOMS: atom_id res chain seq x y z
N ALA A 1 0.18 -14.25 25.37
CA ALA A 1 0.66 -14.42 23.98
C ALA A 1 -0.44 -14.88 23.01
N ASN A 2 -1.01 -16.08 23.13
CA ASN A 2 -1.91 -16.66 22.10
C ASN A 2 -3.12 -15.80 21.72
N ARG A 3 -3.80 -15.18 22.69
CA ARG A 3 -4.94 -14.30 22.43
C ARG A 3 -4.56 -13.06 21.61
N TRP A 4 -3.38 -12.49 21.87
CA TRP A 4 -2.84 -11.37 21.10
C TRP A 4 -2.54 -11.80 19.66
N CYS A 5 -1.88 -12.96 19.47
CA CYS A 5 -1.63 -13.49 18.13
C CYS A 5 -2.93 -13.73 17.34
N ALA A 6 -3.96 -14.29 17.97
CA ALA A 6 -5.26 -14.53 17.31
C ALA A 6 -5.91 -13.21 16.87
N ARG A 7 -5.94 -12.22 17.77
CA ARG A 7 -6.45 -10.87 17.46
C ARG A 7 -5.65 -10.19 16.34
N GLY A 8 -4.32 -10.33 16.33
CA GLY A 8 -3.48 -9.76 15.27
C GLY A 8 -3.77 -10.36 13.90
N VAL A 9 -3.97 -11.67 13.81
CA VAL A 9 -4.34 -12.34 12.55
C VAL A 9 -5.74 -11.90 12.09
N GLU A 10 -6.71 -11.82 13.00
CA GLU A 10 -8.06 -11.34 12.70
C GLU A 10 -8.07 -9.90 12.21
N LEU A 11 -7.31 -9.01 12.87
CA LEU A 11 -7.11 -7.62 12.47
C LEU A 11 -6.49 -7.50 11.07
N LEU A 12 -5.48 -8.33 10.77
CA LEU A 12 -4.87 -8.35 9.44
C LEU A 12 -5.81 -8.87 8.35
N ALA A 13 -6.71 -9.79 8.70
CA ALA A 13 -7.70 -10.37 7.80
C ALA A 13 -8.90 -9.43 7.56
N SER A 14 -9.32 -8.66 8.56
CA SER A 14 -10.38 -7.65 8.41
C SER A 14 -9.94 -6.50 7.50
N GLN A 15 -8.65 -6.18 7.53
CA GLN A 15 -7.98 -5.19 6.70
C GLN A 15 -7.71 -5.72 5.28
N GLN A 16 -8.74 -5.82 4.45
CA GLN A 16 -8.58 -6.18 3.03
C GLN A 16 -8.14 -4.96 2.20
N ILE A 17 -7.16 -5.17 1.32
CA ILE A 17 -6.47 -4.12 0.54
C ILE A 17 -7.45 -3.35 -0.37
N GLU A 18 -8.56 -3.98 -0.74
CA GLU A 18 -9.64 -3.40 -1.55
C GLU A 18 -10.43 -2.29 -0.81
N ARG A 19 -10.32 -2.17 0.52
CA ARG A 19 -11.05 -1.18 1.32
C ARG A 19 -10.41 0.20 1.43
N TYR A 20 -9.15 0.37 1.02
CA TYR A 20 -8.46 1.66 1.11
C TYR A 20 -8.77 2.53 -0.11
N GLN A 21 -10.05 2.81 -0.32
CA GLN A 21 -10.55 3.67 -1.41
C GLN A 21 -10.30 5.14 -1.12
N THR A 22 -10.19 5.52 0.16
CA THR A 22 -9.95 6.89 0.60
C THR A 22 -8.82 6.95 1.63
N PRO A 23 -8.06 8.06 1.70
CA PRO A 23 -6.95 8.21 2.64
C PRO A 23 -7.40 8.15 4.10
N GLU A 24 -8.64 8.54 4.42
CA GLU A 24 -9.17 8.52 5.80
C GLU A 24 -9.30 7.09 6.32
N VAL A 25 -9.78 6.15 5.50
CA VAL A 25 -9.90 4.72 5.87
C VAL A 25 -8.53 4.08 6.08
N ALA A 26 -7.53 4.50 5.29
CA ALA A 26 -6.16 4.05 5.45
C ALA A 26 -5.54 4.57 6.76
N GLU A 27 -5.86 5.81 7.16
CA GLU A 27 -5.39 6.41 8.41
C GLU A 27 -6.05 5.78 9.64
N GLU A 28 -7.35 5.52 9.61
CA GLU A 28 -8.05 4.82 10.70
C GLU A 28 -7.49 3.42 10.91
N SER A 29 -7.32 2.65 9.83
CA SER A 29 -6.73 1.30 9.89
C SER A 29 -5.27 1.32 10.35
N LEU A 30 -4.53 2.39 10.03
CA LEU A 30 -3.16 2.58 10.50
C LEU A 30 -3.14 2.79 12.02
N LYS A 31 -4.01 3.66 12.52
CA LYS A 31 -4.11 3.97 13.95
C LYS A 31 -4.48 2.73 14.76
N GLU A 32 -5.47 1.97 14.31
CA GLU A 32 -5.86 0.71 14.96
C GLU A 32 -4.69 -0.28 15.03
N LEU A 33 -3.88 -0.35 13.97
CA LEU A 33 -2.70 -1.22 13.93
C LEU A 33 -1.59 -0.74 14.89
N GLU A 34 -1.37 0.58 14.99
CA GLU A 34 -0.40 1.19 15.90
C GLU A 34 -0.81 1.00 17.38
N GLU A 35 -2.10 1.14 17.68
CA GLU A 35 -2.66 0.82 19.00
C GLU A 35 -2.50 -0.68 19.34
N PHE A 36 -2.79 -1.56 18.38
CA PHE A 36 -2.60 -3.01 18.55
C PHE A 36 -1.14 -3.37 18.82
N LEU A 37 -0.19 -2.80 18.08
CA LEU A 37 1.25 -3.00 18.30
C LEU A 37 1.70 -2.43 19.65
N SER A 38 1.15 -1.29 20.07
CA SER A 38 1.45 -0.70 21.38
C SER A 38 0.97 -1.60 22.53
N SER A 39 -0.19 -2.24 22.39
CA SER A 39 -0.68 -3.24 23.35
C SER A 39 0.21 -4.49 23.47
N SER A 40 1.07 -4.73 22.48
CA SER A 40 2.05 -5.84 22.53
C SER A 40 3.26 -5.49 23.40
N SER A 41 3.61 -4.20 23.52
CA SER A 41 4.79 -3.72 24.26
C SER A 41 4.76 -4.12 25.73
N GLU A 42 3.55 -4.15 26.32
CA GLU A 42 3.30 -4.59 27.70
C GLU A 42 3.68 -6.08 27.94
N PHE A 43 3.67 -6.91 26.89
CA PHE A 43 4.02 -8.33 26.98
C PHE A 43 5.34 -8.69 26.26
N ASN A 44 5.94 -7.77 25.48
CA ASN A 44 7.18 -8.03 24.74
C ASN A 44 8.43 -7.54 25.47
N SER A 45 8.34 -6.40 26.17
CA SER A 45 9.51 -5.67 26.69
C SER A 45 10.21 -6.34 27.88
N GLY A 46 9.48 -7.07 28.73
CA GLY A 46 10.06 -7.88 29.82
C GLY A 46 9.93 -9.38 29.58
N THR A 47 8.76 -9.83 29.14
CA THR A 47 8.39 -11.26 29.20
C THR A 47 9.18 -12.13 28.23
N ALA A 48 9.53 -11.68 27.03
CA ALA A 48 10.23 -12.55 26.06
C ALA A 48 11.68 -12.86 26.48
N ARG A 49 12.40 -11.83 26.97
CA ARG A 49 13.81 -11.97 27.41
C ARG A 49 13.91 -12.61 28.79
N GLU A 50 13.03 -12.25 29.72
CA GLU A 50 12.98 -12.90 31.03
C GLU A 50 12.50 -14.35 30.94
N MET A 51 11.45 -14.66 30.15
CA MET A 51 11.05 -16.05 29.94
C MET A 51 12.19 -16.86 29.32
N LYS A 52 12.85 -16.35 28.27
CA LYS A 52 13.94 -17.10 27.64
C LYS A 52 15.07 -17.44 28.63
N THR A 53 15.41 -16.49 29.51
CA THR A 53 16.43 -16.69 30.54
C THR A 53 16.00 -17.68 31.63
N ILE A 54 14.74 -17.61 32.09
CA ILE A 54 14.20 -18.52 33.12
C ILE A 54 14.02 -19.94 32.56
N PHE A 55 13.62 -20.08 31.29
CA PHE A 55 13.37 -21.37 30.64
C PHE A 55 14.65 -22.06 30.14
N GLU A 56 15.73 -21.32 29.87
CA GLU A 56 17.01 -21.91 29.46
C GLU A 56 17.65 -22.74 30.58
N ASP A 57 17.46 -22.34 31.84
CA ASP A 57 18.17 -22.90 33.00
C ASP A 57 17.43 -24.05 33.73
N VAL A 58 16.09 -24.11 33.67
CA VAL A 58 15.30 -24.95 34.60
C VAL A 58 14.25 -25.87 33.95
N THR A 59 14.23 -26.07 32.63
CA THR A 59 13.08 -26.75 31.99
C THR A 59 13.42 -27.86 30.99
N SER A 60 12.54 -28.86 30.90
CA SER A 60 12.63 -29.99 29.98
C SER A 60 12.66 -29.55 28.49
N PRO A 61 13.23 -30.36 27.58
CA PRO A 61 13.34 -30.04 26.16
C PRO A 61 12.00 -29.72 25.49
N GLU A 62 10.93 -30.41 25.91
CA GLU A 62 9.57 -30.24 25.36
C GLU A 62 9.02 -28.83 25.65
N THR A 63 9.22 -28.33 26.87
CA THR A 63 8.76 -26.99 27.24
C THR A 63 9.60 -25.91 26.56
N LYS A 64 10.91 -26.13 26.36
CA LYS A 64 11.75 -25.24 25.56
C LYS A 64 11.25 -25.11 24.13
N ALA A 65 10.81 -26.21 23.51
CA ALA A 65 10.24 -26.19 22.16
C ALA A 65 8.93 -25.38 22.10
N LEU A 66 8.04 -25.56 23.09
CA LEU A 66 6.79 -24.80 23.19
C LEU A 66 7.03 -23.30 23.36
N VAL A 67 7.98 -22.90 24.20
CA VAL A 67 8.33 -21.49 24.41
C VAL A 67 8.86 -20.87 23.11
N HIS A 68 9.79 -21.54 22.41
CA HIS A 68 10.29 -21.06 21.12
C HIS A 68 9.17 -20.92 20.08
N GLN A 69 8.23 -21.86 20.03
CA GLN A 69 7.10 -21.78 19.10
C GLN A 69 6.21 -20.57 19.39
N VAL A 70 5.95 -20.26 20.66
CA VAL A 70 5.17 -19.09 21.06
C VAL A 70 5.90 -17.80 20.72
N LEU A 71 7.22 -17.73 21.00
CA LEU A 71 8.05 -16.57 20.66
C LEU A 71 8.06 -16.31 19.16
N LYS A 72 8.32 -17.34 18.35
CA LYS A 72 8.28 -17.25 16.89
C LYS A 72 6.92 -16.76 16.39
N ARG A 73 5.82 -17.26 16.96
CA ARG A 73 4.47 -16.81 16.57
C ARG A 73 4.22 -15.34 16.91
N LEU A 74 4.78 -14.83 18.01
CA LEU A 74 4.71 -13.41 18.35
C LEU A 74 5.50 -12.56 17.35
N GLU A 75 6.71 -13.00 17.00
CA GLU A 75 7.55 -12.35 15.99
C GLU A 75 6.86 -12.30 14.61
N ASP A 76 6.29 -13.43 14.17
CA ASP A 76 5.60 -13.53 12.87
C ASP A 76 4.40 -12.57 12.79
N VAL A 77 3.55 -12.52 13.82
CA VAL A 77 2.38 -11.62 13.84
C VAL A 77 2.82 -10.16 13.89
N THR A 78 3.85 -9.84 14.70
CA THR A 78 4.42 -8.49 14.76
C THR A 78 4.94 -8.04 13.40
N LEU A 79 5.69 -8.91 12.72
CA LEU A 79 6.22 -8.64 11.37
C LEU A 79 5.11 -8.43 10.34
N MET A 80 4.03 -9.22 10.40
CA MET A 80 2.88 -9.05 9.49
C MET A 80 2.17 -7.71 9.72
N CYS A 81 2.00 -7.30 10.98
CA CYS A 81 1.49 -5.98 11.33
C CYS A 81 2.42 -4.86 10.82
N GLU A 82 3.73 -4.93 11.04
CA GLU A 82 4.67 -3.92 10.54
C GLU A 82 4.64 -3.78 9.01
N LYS A 83 4.57 -4.89 8.28
CA LYS A 83 4.41 -4.89 6.82
C LYS A 83 3.13 -4.19 6.40
N ARG A 84 2.01 -4.47 7.08
CA ARG A 84 0.73 -3.82 6.78
C ARG A 84 0.76 -2.32 7.08
N LYS A 85 1.35 -1.92 8.21
CA LYS A 85 1.59 -0.51 8.59
C LYS A 85 2.35 0.24 7.49
N CYS A 86 3.44 -0.34 6.99
CA CYS A 86 4.23 0.26 5.91
C CYS A 86 3.41 0.47 4.63
N SER A 87 2.57 -0.49 4.26
CA SER A 87 1.68 -0.36 3.10
C SER A 87 0.62 0.72 3.31
N LEU A 88 0.00 0.77 4.49
CA LEU A 88 -0.98 1.81 4.85
C LEU A 88 -0.39 3.21 4.80
N LYS A 89 0.82 3.41 5.35
CA LYS A 89 1.55 4.70 5.28
C LYS A 89 1.80 5.15 3.84
N LYS A 90 1.99 4.23 2.90
CA LYS A 90 2.16 4.56 1.48
C LYS A 90 0.86 4.98 0.81
N ILE A 91 -0.28 4.47 1.29
CA ILE A 91 -1.59 4.82 0.76
C ILE A 91 -2.01 6.18 1.32
N SER A 92 -1.86 6.41 2.62
CA SER A 92 -2.19 7.69 3.26
C SER A 92 -1.28 8.85 2.83
N SER A 93 -0.01 8.59 2.49
CA SER A 93 0.92 9.61 2.00
C SER A 93 0.76 9.97 0.53
N ARG A 94 -0.15 9.33 -0.23
CA ARG A 94 -0.58 9.83 -1.53
C ARG A 94 -1.45 11.07 -1.33
N LEU A 95 -0.84 12.21 -1.03
CA LEU A 95 -1.42 13.51 -1.37
C LEU A 95 -1.84 13.45 -2.85
N PRO A 96 -3.03 13.94 -3.24
CA PRO A 96 -3.33 14.10 -4.65
C PRO A 96 -2.21 14.97 -5.20
N ARG A 97 -1.38 14.41 -6.09
CA ARG A 97 -0.46 15.26 -6.86
C ARG A 97 -1.36 16.34 -7.46
N PRO A 98 -1.03 17.64 -7.31
CA PRO A 98 -1.68 18.65 -8.12
C PRO A 98 -1.43 18.19 -9.54
N VAL A 99 -2.46 17.59 -10.14
CA VAL A 99 -2.54 17.42 -11.57
C VAL A 99 -2.39 18.83 -12.06
N HIS A 100 -1.19 19.18 -12.53
CA HIS A 100 -0.97 20.43 -13.22
C HIS A 100 -2.13 20.51 -14.19
N ALA A 101 -2.98 21.53 -14.04
CA ALA A 101 -4.03 21.80 -14.99
C ALA A 101 -3.30 21.99 -16.32
N VAL A 102 -3.20 20.92 -17.10
CA VAL A 102 -2.63 20.96 -18.44
C VAL A 102 -3.58 21.89 -19.18
N THR A 103 -3.12 23.11 -19.41
CA THR A 103 -3.83 24.05 -20.26
C THR A 103 -4.05 23.31 -21.58
N PRO A 104 -5.29 23.11 -22.04
CA PRO A 104 -5.50 22.56 -23.37
C PRO A 104 -4.82 23.52 -24.35
N GLU A 105 -3.80 23.03 -25.05
CA GLU A 105 -3.11 23.83 -26.05
C GLU A 105 -4.15 24.21 -27.12
N PRO A 106 -4.36 25.52 -27.41
CA PRO A 106 -5.29 25.92 -28.45
C PRO A 106 -4.77 25.37 -29.78
N ALA A 107 -5.56 24.50 -30.41
CA ALA A 107 -5.27 23.98 -31.73
C ALA A 107 -5.12 25.16 -32.71
N VAL A 108 -3.88 25.47 -33.10
CA VAL A 108 -3.59 26.42 -34.16
C VAL A 108 -4.00 25.77 -35.49
N PRO A 109 -4.95 26.34 -36.25
CA PRO A 109 -5.24 25.84 -37.59
C PRO A 109 -4.08 26.23 -38.50
N LEU A 110 -3.33 25.26 -39.00
CA LEU A 110 -2.38 25.49 -40.10
C LEU A 110 -3.16 25.49 -41.43
N PRO A 111 -3.16 26.58 -42.21
CA PRO A 111 -3.59 26.53 -43.60
C PRO A 111 -2.49 25.84 -44.41
N TYR A 112 -2.62 24.53 -44.61
CA TYR A 112 -1.79 23.83 -45.59
C TYR A 112 -2.22 24.24 -46.99
N ALA A 113 -1.53 25.26 -47.52
CA ALA A 113 -1.38 25.41 -48.95
C ALA A 113 -0.63 24.19 -49.48
N ILE A 114 -1.36 23.25 -50.09
CA ILE A 114 -0.76 22.22 -50.95
C ILE A 114 -1.34 22.40 -52.35
N THR A 115 -0.44 22.90 -53.18
CA THR A 115 -0.44 22.89 -54.64
C THR A 115 -0.62 21.46 -55.14
N ASN A 116 -1.48 21.25 -56.14
CA ASN A 116 -1.15 20.51 -57.37
C ASN A 116 -2.42 20.21 -58.18
N SER A 117 -2.54 20.81 -59.36
CA SER A 117 -2.47 20.08 -60.63
C SER A 117 -2.80 21.00 -61.82
N PRO A 118 -2.16 20.81 -62.99
CA PRO A 118 -2.44 21.60 -64.18
C PRO A 118 -3.70 21.05 -64.87
N ILE A 119 -4.79 21.81 -64.87
CA ILE A 119 -5.94 21.51 -65.73
C ILE A 119 -5.68 22.17 -67.09
N VAL A 120 -5.07 21.38 -67.98
CA VAL A 120 -5.18 21.60 -69.42
C VAL A 120 -6.63 21.30 -69.80
N PHE A 121 -7.42 22.33 -70.08
CA PHE A 121 -8.65 22.17 -70.85
C PHE A 121 -8.65 23.08 -72.06
N ARG A 122 -8.35 22.43 -73.19
CA ARG A 122 -8.46 22.98 -74.54
C ARG A 122 -9.93 22.86 -74.96
N ARG A 123 -10.61 23.98 -75.26
CA ARG A 123 -11.62 23.98 -76.33
C ARG A 123 -11.85 25.37 -76.92
N SER A 124 -11.69 25.40 -78.24
CA SER A 124 -11.83 26.51 -79.17
C SER A 124 -13.26 27.00 -79.35
N ARG A 125 -13.37 28.14 -80.06
CA ARG A 125 -14.46 28.62 -80.98
C ARG A 125 -15.17 29.87 -80.43
N SER A 126 -14.83 31.08 -80.88
CA SER A 126 -15.13 31.78 -82.17
C SER A 126 -16.47 32.52 -82.16
N THR A 127 -16.43 33.72 -82.78
CA THR A 127 -17.53 34.60 -83.23
C THR A 127 -18.18 35.44 -82.11
N SER A 128 -18.46 36.74 -82.28
CA SER A 128 -18.57 37.58 -83.48
C SER A 128 -18.18 39.02 -83.18
#